data_AF-A0A7W1KYZ3-F1
#
_entry.id   AF-A0A7W1KYZ3-F1
#
_cell.length_a   1.000
_cell.length_b   1.000
_cell.length_c   1.000
_cell.angle_alpha   90.00
_cell.angle_beta   90.00
_cell.angle_gamma   90.00
#
_symmetry.space_group_name_H-M   'P 1'
#
loop_
_entity.id
_entity.type
_entity.pdbx_description
1 polymer ?
#
loop_
_entity_poly.entity_id
_entity_poly.type
_entity_poly.pdbx_seq_one_letter_code
_entity_poly.pdbx_strand_id
1 'polypeptide(L)'
;IAMAIYAPSMTNDRIAGFSKSVTKAARRGDAVAREIIAEAGRELGTLAVAVIGKLGMEREIFQVAHVGGVFTAGDLVLDTLREAMARAAPKAFLAPPLLSPVIAATRIAHARFQRRLALAV
;
A
#
# COMPACT_ATOMS: atom_id res chain seq x y z
N ILE A 1 -19.42 10.12 -18.44
CA ILE A 1 -18.29 9.83 -17.52
C ILE A 1 -17.25 8.93 -18.17
N ALA A 2 -17.60 7.76 -18.73
CA ALA A 2 -16.66 6.87 -19.40
C ALA A 2 -15.81 7.53 -20.51
N MET A 3 -16.41 8.33 -21.40
CA MET A 3 -15.65 9.03 -22.46
C MET A 3 -14.55 9.96 -21.92
N ALA A 4 -14.71 10.54 -20.73
CA ALA A 4 -13.70 11.40 -20.14
C ALA A 4 -12.50 10.59 -19.62
N ILE A 5 -12.73 9.37 -19.16
CA ILE A 5 -11.68 8.47 -18.64
C ILE A 5 -10.92 7.80 -19.80
N TYR A 6 -11.60 7.45 -20.90
CA TYR A 6 -10.99 6.82 -22.07
C TYR A 6 -10.52 7.81 -23.16
N ALA A 7 -10.54 9.12 -22.88
CA ALA A 7 -10.05 10.11 -23.83
C ALA A 7 -8.54 9.94 -24.07
N PRO A 8 -8.04 10.15 -25.31
CA PRO A 8 -6.60 10.02 -25.62
C PRO A 8 -5.69 10.94 -24.77
N SER A 9 -6.25 12.02 -24.24
CA SER A 9 -5.55 12.99 -23.37
C SER A 9 -5.58 12.61 -21.88
N MET A 10 -6.27 11.53 -21.51
CA MET A 10 -6.34 11.03 -20.15
C MET A 10 -5.22 10.03 -19.91
N THR A 11 -4.28 10.38 -19.02
CA THR A 11 -3.17 9.51 -18.63
C THR A 11 -3.42 8.91 -17.26
N ASN A 12 -2.73 7.80 -16.95
CA ASN A 12 -2.78 7.18 -15.62
C ASN A 12 -2.45 8.18 -14.50
N ASP A 13 -1.51 9.09 -14.72
CA ASP A 13 -1.15 10.14 -13.76
C ASP A 13 -2.28 11.14 -13.54
N ARG A 14 -3.02 11.50 -14.59
CA ARG A 14 -4.19 12.39 -14.46
C ARG A 14 -5.32 11.71 -13.70
N ILE A 15 -5.56 10.43 -13.97
CA ILE A 15 -6.54 9.62 -13.23
C ILE A 15 -6.12 9.51 -11.76
N ALA A 16 -4.86 9.14 -11.49
CA ALA A 16 -4.33 9.02 -10.14
C ALA A 16 -4.35 10.37 -9.40
N GLY A 17 -4.18 11.48 -10.11
CA GLY A 17 -4.23 12.83 -9.56
C GLY A 17 -5.54 13.18 -8.85
N PHE A 18 -6.68 12.58 -9.26
CA PHE A 18 -7.96 12.79 -8.60
C PHE A 18 -7.97 12.35 -7.14
N SER A 19 -7.11 11.39 -6.75
CA SER A 19 -6.97 10.95 -5.35
C SER A 19 -6.70 12.12 -4.39
N LYS A 20 -5.97 13.15 -4.83
CA LYS A 20 -5.69 14.35 -4.03
C LYS A 20 -6.96 15.15 -3.74
N SER A 21 -7.81 15.33 -4.76
CA SER A 21 -9.08 16.04 -4.64
C SER A 21 -10.07 15.28 -3.75
N VAL A 22 -10.14 13.95 -3.92
CA VAL A 22 -10.96 13.06 -3.09
C VAL A 22 -10.49 13.12 -1.64
N THR A 23 -9.18 13.01 -1.38
CA THR A 23 -8.60 13.13 -0.04
C THR A 23 -8.91 14.48 0.60
N LYS A 24 -8.80 15.58 -0.15
CA LYS A 24 -9.15 16.92 0.34
C LYS A 24 -10.63 17.03 0.69
N ALA A 25 -11.53 16.46 -0.11
CA ALA A 25 -12.96 16.44 0.17
C ALA A 25 -13.28 15.61 1.42
N ALA A 26 -12.71 14.41 1.55
CA ALA A 26 -12.90 13.54 2.71
C ALA A 26 -12.45 14.21 4.01
N ARG A 27 -11.32 14.93 3.99
CA ARG A 27 -10.83 15.71 5.14
C ARG A 27 -11.77 16.86 5.54
N ARG A 28 -12.58 17.37 4.62
CA ARG A 28 -13.62 18.37 4.90
C ARG A 28 -14.95 17.76 5.37
N GLY A 29 -15.00 16.44 5.56
CA GLY A 29 -16.19 15.73 6.05
C GLY A 29 -17.15 15.28 4.94
N ASP A 30 -16.76 15.36 3.67
CA ASP A 30 -17.59 14.84 2.57
C ASP A 30 -17.75 13.32 2.71
N ALA A 31 -18.99 12.87 2.88
CA ALA A 31 -19.29 11.47 3.18
C ALA A 31 -18.94 10.52 2.03
N VAL A 32 -19.18 10.94 0.78
CA VAL A 32 -18.89 10.13 -0.41
C VAL A 32 -17.38 9.98 -0.58
N ALA A 33 -16.64 11.07 -0.42
CA ALA A 33 -15.19 11.04 -0.51
C ALA A 33 -14.56 10.19 0.62
N ARG A 34 -15.11 10.24 1.84
CA ARG A 34 -14.67 9.35 2.93
C ARG A 34 -14.92 7.90 2.58
N GLU A 35 -16.08 7.57 2.02
CA GLU A 35 -16.41 6.21 1.62
C GLU A 35 -15.50 5.68 0.50
N ILE A 36 -15.17 6.52 -0.49
CA ILE A 36 -14.22 6.16 -1.55
C ILE A 36 -12.85 5.77 -0.97
N ILE A 37 -12.34 6.55 0.00
CA ILE A 37 -11.03 6.26 0.63
C ILE A 37 -11.11 5.04 1.54
N ALA A 38 -12.20 4.90 2.28
CA ALA A 38 -12.46 3.75 3.14
C ALA A 38 -12.48 2.45 2.34
N GLU A 39 -13.17 2.45 1.19
CA GLU A 39 -13.21 1.34 0.23
C GLU A 39 -11.82 1.01 -0.31
N ALA A 40 -11.06 2.04 -0.72
CA ALA A 40 -9.67 1.83 -1.16
C ALA A 40 -8.82 1.17 -0.06
N GLY A 41 -8.99 1.56 1.21
CA GLY A 41 -8.29 0.93 2.33
C GLY A 41 -8.74 -0.51 2.58
N ARG A 42 -10.04 -0.84 2.41
CA ARG A 42 -10.55 -2.22 2.49
C ARG A 42 -9.96 -3.09 1.40
N GLU A 43 -9.90 -2.60 0.16
CA GLU A 43 -9.31 -3.34 -0.97
C GLU A 43 -7.81 -3.60 -0.77
N LEU A 44 -7.07 -2.60 -0.29
CA LEU A 44 -5.67 -2.80 0.12
C LEU A 44 -5.54 -3.83 1.25
N GLY A 45 -6.47 -3.82 2.20
CA GLY A 45 -6.59 -4.82 3.25
C GLY A 45 -6.81 -6.23 2.70
N THR A 46 -7.73 -6.41 1.76
CA THR A 46 -7.99 -7.69 1.08
C THR A 46 -6.72 -8.23 0.41
N LEU A 47 -5.97 -7.37 -0.28
CA LEU A 47 -4.70 -7.75 -0.90
C LEU A 47 -3.67 -8.20 0.15
N ALA A 48 -3.54 -7.46 1.26
CA ALA A 48 -2.62 -7.83 2.34
C ALA A 48 -2.99 -9.18 2.96
N VAL A 49 -4.27 -9.39 3.29
CA VAL A 49 -4.78 -10.65 3.85
C VAL A 49 -4.51 -11.82 2.93
N ALA A 50 -4.71 -11.65 1.61
CA ALA A 50 -4.44 -12.71 0.63
C ALA A 50 -2.96 -13.11 0.62
N VAL A 51 -2.04 -12.15 0.70
CA VAL A 51 -0.58 -12.44 0.77
C VAL A 51 -0.23 -13.13 2.08
N ILE A 52 -0.76 -12.65 3.20
CA ILE A 52 -0.51 -13.24 4.52
C ILE A 52 -0.93 -14.71 4.55
N GLY A 53 -2.14 -15.03 4.08
CA GLY A 53 -2.63 -16.40 4.02
C GLY A 53 -1.80 -17.28 3.08
N LYS A 54 -1.38 -16.74 1.93
CA LYS A 54 -0.51 -17.48 0.99
C LYS A 54 0.86 -17.83 1.59
N LEU A 55 1.35 -17.02 2.53
CA LEU A 55 2.62 -17.23 3.23
C LEU A 55 2.48 -18.03 4.53
N GLY A 56 1.25 -18.31 5.00
CA GLY A 56 1.00 -19.03 6.26
C GLY A 56 1.36 -18.21 7.51
N MET A 57 1.34 -16.88 7.41
CA MET A 57 1.84 -15.96 8.44
C MET A 57 0.75 -15.44 9.41
N GLU A 58 -0.47 -15.98 9.39
CA GLU A 58 -1.63 -15.46 10.14
C GLU A 58 -1.40 -15.33 11.66
N ARG A 59 -0.49 -16.13 12.22
CA ARG A 59 -0.19 -16.16 13.67
C ARG A 59 1.14 -15.49 14.04
N GLU A 60 1.86 -14.97 13.05
CA GLU A 60 3.19 -14.39 13.22
C GLU A 60 3.14 -12.91 13.63
N ILE A 61 4.24 -12.42 14.21
CA ILE A 61 4.45 -11.00 14.51
C ILE A 61 5.33 -10.43 13.40
N PHE A 62 4.79 -9.54 12.58
CA PHE A 62 5.54 -8.92 11.50
C PHE A 62 4.99 -7.55 11.13
N GLN A 63 5.87 -6.74 10.55
CA GLN A 63 5.52 -5.44 10.01
C GLN A 63 4.97 -5.58 8.59
N VAL A 64 3.88 -4.89 8.30
CA VAL A 64 3.43 -4.57 6.93
C VAL A 64 3.74 -3.11 6.66
N ALA A 65 4.71 -2.87 5.77
CA ALA A 65 5.11 -1.51 5.40
C ALA A 65 4.26 -0.97 4.24
N HIS A 66 3.89 0.31 4.31
CA HIS A 66 3.13 0.99 3.26
C HIS A 66 3.98 2.06 2.56
N VAL A 67 3.94 2.07 1.22
CA VAL A 67 4.69 3.02 0.38
C VAL A 67 3.82 3.44 -0.79
N GLY A 68 3.83 4.73 -1.12
CA GLY A 68 3.08 5.29 -2.26
C GLY A 68 2.19 6.47 -1.85
N GLY A 69 1.75 7.24 -2.86
CA GLY A 69 1.03 8.50 -2.65
C GLY A 69 -0.33 8.36 -1.98
N VAL A 70 -1.02 7.22 -2.16
CA VAL A 70 -2.35 6.98 -1.56
C VAL A 70 -2.31 7.04 -0.02
N PHE A 71 -1.22 6.56 0.58
CA PHE A 71 -1.04 6.54 2.04
C PHE A 71 -0.85 7.93 2.65
N THR A 72 -0.68 8.98 1.83
CA THR A 72 -0.71 10.37 2.33
C THR A 72 -2.10 10.78 2.84
N ALA A 73 -3.14 10.01 2.53
CA ALA A 73 -4.47 10.16 3.13
C ALA A 73 -4.47 9.87 4.65
N GLY A 74 -3.45 9.18 5.17
CA GLY A 74 -3.28 8.87 6.59
C GLY A 74 -4.33 7.89 7.08
N ASP A 75 -4.85 8.12 8.29
CA ASP A 75 -5.80 7.22 8.95
C ASP A 75 -7.08 6.99 8.13
N LEU A 76 -7.47 7.95 7.28
CA LEU A 76 -8.61 7.79 6.35
C LEU A 76 -8.51 6.53 5.47
N VAL A 77 -7.29 6.11 5.11
CA VAL A 77 -7.06 4.86 4.35
C VAL A 77 -6.46 3.76 5.21
N LEU A 78 -5.63 4.12 6.20
CA LEU A 78 -4.91 3.15 7.03
C LEU A 78 -5.82 2.44 8.02
N ASP A 79 -6.93 3.04 8.46
CA ASP A 79 -7.81 2.44 9.45
C ASP A 79 -8.54 1.23 8.90
N THR A 80 -9.19 1.33 7.74
CA THR A 80 -9.89 0.19 7.13
C THR A 80 -8.93 -0.91 6.68
N LEU A 81 -7.71 -0.55 6.27
CA LEU A 81 -6.65 -1.51 5.98
C LEU A 81 -6.24 -2.26 7.26
N ARG A 82 -6.01 -1.53 8.35
CA ARG A 82 -5.64 -2.09 9.65
C ARG A 82 -6.72 -3.01 10.20
N GLU A 83 -7.98 -2.63 10.09
CA GLU A 83 -9.13 -3.45 10.48
C GLU A 83 -9.19 -4.77 9.69
N ALA A 84 -8.96 -4.73 8.38
CA ALA A 84 -8.91 -5.92 7.55
C ALA A 84 -7.77 -6.85 7.97
N MET A 85 -6.58 -6.31 8.21
CA MET A 85 -5.44 -7.09 8.70
C MET A 85 -5.68 -7.67 10.08
N ALA A 86 -6.23 -6.90 11.03
CA ALA A 86 -6.44 -7.35 12.40
C ALA A 86 -7.35 -8.59 12.49
N ARG A 87 -8.28 -8.76 11.54
CA ARG A 87 -9.14 -9.94 11.45
C ARG A 87 -8.39 -11.20 10.99
N ALA A 88 -7.41 -11.07 10.09
CA ALA A 88 -6.69 -12.21 9.52
C ALA A 88 -5.37 -12.52 10.22
N ALA A 89 -4.66 -11.49 10.67
CA ALA A 89 -3.37 -11.58 11.35
C ALA A 89 -3.30 -10.57 12.50
N PRO A 90 -3.87 -10.91 13.68
CA PRO A 90 -4.03 -9.98 14.80
C PRO A 90 -2.72 -9.40 15.37
N LYS A 91 -1.60 -10.05 15.08
CA LYS A 91 -0.26 -9.67 15.55
C LYS A 91 0.55 -8.90 14.49
N ALA A 92 0.04 -8.81 13.26
CA ALA A 92 0.66 -7.99 12.23
C ALA A 92 0.37 -6.51 12.50
N PHE A 93 1.31 -5.62 12.17
CA PHE A 93 1.16 -4.19 12.42
C PHE A 93 1.63 -3.35 11.24
N LEU A 94 0.97 -2.21 11.04
CA LEU A 94 1.35 -1.23 10.04
C LEU A 94 2.40 -0.27 10.60
N ALA A 95 3.47 -0.07 9.85
CA ALA A 95 4.47 0.96 10.15
C ALA A 95 5.21 1.39 8.87
N PRO A 96 5.77 2.61 8.81
CA PRO A 96 6.62 3.04 7.70
C PRO A 96 7.80 2.07 7.47
N PRO A 97 8.29 1.93 6.23
CA PRO A 97 9.40 1.03 5.94
C PRO A 97 10.66 1.40 6.75
N LEU A 98 11.33 0.38 7.31
CA LEU A 98 12.55 0.56 8.12
C LEU A 98 13.70 1.21 7.33
N LEU A 99 13.74 0.96 6.03
CA LEU A 99 14.74 1.50 5.11
C LEU A 99 14.02 2.11 3.92
N SER A 100 14.58 3.19 3.35
CA SER A 100 14.08 3.69 2.09
C SER A 100 14.21 2.60 0.99
N PRO A 101 13.31 2.58 -0.01
CA PRO A 101 13.37 1.62 -1.09
C PRO A 101 14.74 1.60 -1.80
N VAL A 102 15.39 2.76 -1.92
CA VAL A 102 16.73 2.89 -2.50
C VAL A 102 17.76 2.13 -1.67
N ILE A 103 17.80 2.35 -0.35
CA ILE A 103 18.75 1.67 0.54
C ILE A 103 18.50 0.15 0.54
N ALA A 104 17.23 -0.27 0.61
CA ALA A 104 16.86 -1.68 0.58
C ALA A 104 17.30 -2.35 -0.73
N ALA A 105 17.07 -1.72 -1.88
CA ALA A 105 17.49 -2.22 -3.19
C ALA A 105 19.01 -2.38 -3.28
N THR A 106 19.78 -1.38 -2.82
CA THR A 106 21.25 -1.46 -2.78
C THR A 106 21.73 -2.62 -1.91
N ARG A 107 21.11 -2.85 -0.73
CA ARG A 107 21.45 -3.99 0.14
C ARG A 107 21.17 -5.33 -0.51
N ILE A 108 20.03 -5.45 -1.21
CA ILE A 108 19.68 -6.67 -1.96
C ILE A 108 20.71 -6.93 -3.07
N ALA A 109 21.08 -5.89 -3.83
CA ALA A 109 22.08 -5.99 -4.89
C ALA A 109 23.46 -6.40 -4.35
N HIS A 110 23.91 -5.75 -3.27
CA HIS A 110 25.17 -6.08 -2.60
C HIS A 110 25.19 -7.53 -2.09
N ALA A 111 24.14 -7.97 -1.40
CA ALA A 111 24.04 -9.34 -0.91
C ALA A 111 24.09 -10.38 -2.03
N ARG A 112 23.44 -10.10 -3.17
CA ARG A 112 23.50 -10.95 -4.37
C ARG A 112 24.89 -10.99 -5.00
N PHE A 113 25.56 -9.84 -5.09
CA PHE A 113 26.91 -9.75 -5.63
C PHE A 113 27.90 -10.59 -4.80
N GLN A 114 27.84 -10.49 -3.47
CA GLN A 114 28.69 -11.26 -2.55
C GLN A 114 28.45 -12.77 -2.67
N ARG A 115 27.18 -13.22 -2.72
CA ARG A 115 26.88 -14.66 -2.93
C ARG A 115 27.43 -15.18 -4.24
N ARG A 116 27.40 -14.37 -5.31
CA ARG A 116 27.91 -14.79 -6.61
C ARG A 116 29.44 -14.95 -6.61
N LEU A 117 30.16 -14.07 -5.91
CA LEU A 117 31.61 -14.20 -5.72
C LEU A 117 31.96 -15.45 -4.90
N ALA A 118 31.21 -15.71 -3.82
CA ALA A 118 31.43 -16.88 -2.97
C ALA A 118 31.18 -18.24 -3.67
N LEU A 119 30.38 -18.26 -4.75
CA LEU A 119 30.10 -19.45 -5.56
C LEU A 119 31.03 -19.58 -6.78
N ALA A 120 31.87 -18.58 -7.06
CA ALA A 120 32.78 -18.54 -8.20
C ALA A 120 34.23 -18.91 -7.84
N VAL A 121 34.46 -19.29 -6.58
CA VAL A 121 35.72 -19.78 -6.00
C VAL A 121 35.47 -21.20 -5.50
#